data_AF-A0A2R6EB81-F1
#
_entry.id   AF-A0A2R6EB81-F1
#
_cell.length_a   1.000
_cell.length_b   1.000
_cell.length_c   1.000
_cell.angle_alpha   90.00
_cell.angle_beta   90.00
_cell.angle_gamma   90.00
#
_symmetry.space_group_name_H-M   'P 1'
#
loop_
_entity.id
_entity.type
_entity.pdbx_description
1 polymer ?
#
loop_
_entity_poly.entity_id
_entity_poly.type
_entity_poly.pdbx_seq_one_letter_code
_entity_poly.pdbx_strand_id
1 'polypeptide(L)'
;MESMILRSRGSRVTDGQTTDARATDSEFSGSESRGEALAGLLSDPHCRYLLAYLRENANPVSVTEAVQYVVAEVTDTTPEDAPEDVQRRVRTWFHHGQLPALDDHGVIEFDPESGTVTLVTDPEGNR
;
A
#
# COMPACT_ATOMS: atom_id res chain seq x y z
N MET A 1 -32.37 28.70 -44.75
CA MET A 1 -33.42 28.72 -43.71
C MET A 1 -32.77 28.35 -42.38
N GLU A 2 -31.87 29.16 -41.82
CA GLU A 2 -32.04 30.53 -41.31
C GLU A 2 -32.94 30.65 -40.09
N SER A 3 -32.46 31.49 -39.15
CA SER A 3 -33.08 32.02 -37.92
C SER A 3 -32.85 31.14 -36.68
N MET A 4 -31.86 31.37 -35.81
CA MET A 4 -31.31 32.61 -35.24
C MET A 4 -32.40 33.46 -34.57
N ILE A 5 -32.51 33.42 -33.23
CA ILE A 5 -32.62 34.63 -32.39
C ILE A 5 -31.89 34.40 -31.04
N LEU A 6 -30.88 35.26 -30.90
CA LEU A 6 -30.05 35.63 -29.76
C LEU A 6 -30.85 36.39 -28.69
N ARG A 7 -30.54 36.21 -27.40
CA ARG A 7 -30.31 37.36 -26.48
C ARG A 7 -29.74 36.98 -25.11
N SER A 8 -28.63 37.66 -24.84
CA SER A 8 -27.72 37.59 -23.71
C SER A 8 -28.22 38.29 -22.44
N ARG A 9 -27.56 37.94 -21.31
CA ARG A 9 -27.07 38.77 -20.16
C ARG A 9 -27.14 37.92 -18.89
N GLY A 10 -26.16 37.81 -18.00
CA GLY A 10 -24.85 38.43 -17.84
C GLY A 10 -24.10 37.63 -16.76
N SER A 11 -22.79 37.46 -16.94
CA SER A 11 -21.77 38.08 -16.11
C SER A 11 -21.83 37.74 -14.63
N ARG A 12 -21.03 36.76 -14.22
CA ARG A 12 -20.32 36.85 -12.95
C ARG A 12 -18.86 36.48 -13.20
N VAL A 13 -18.07 37.53 -13.38
CA VAL A 13 -16.64 37.54 -13.12
C VAL A 13 -16.42 37.20 -11.65
N THR A 14 -15.53 36.25 -11.39
CA THR A 14 -14.70 36.26 -10.19
C THR A 14 -13.28 35.99 -10.64
N ASP A 15 -12.53 37.08 -10.68
CA ASP A 15 -11.09 37.17 -10.62
C ASP A 15 -10.45 36.20 -9.62
N GLY A 16 -9.26 35.73 -9.98
CA GLY A 16 -8.12 35.78 -9.06
C GLY A 16 -7.96 34.64 -8.08
N GLN A 17 -7.31 33.56 -8.54
CA GLN A 17 -6.19 32.86 -7.88
C GLN A 17 -5.75 31.78 -8.88
N THR A 18 -4.67 31.88 -9.67
CA THR A 18 -3.29 32.25 -9.34
C THR A 18 -2.98 32.12 -7.85
N THR A 19 -3.06 30.89 -7.37
CA THR A 19 -2.04 30.37 -6.47
C THR A 19 -1.18 29.49 -7.37
N ASP A 20 -0.19 30.10 -8.00
CA ASP A 20 1.20 29.82 -7.65
C ASP A 20 1.43 28.30 -7.64
N ALA A 21 1.81 27.82 -8.82
CA ALA A 21 2.62 26.63 -8.93
C ALA A 21 3.85 26.87 -8.06
N ARG A 22 3.72 26.53 -6.78
CA ARG A 22 4.84 26.44 -5.87
C ARG A 22 5.67 25.28 -6.39
N ALA A 23 6.61 25.64 -7.26
CA ALA A 23 7.83 24.87 -7.44
C ALA A 23 8.43 24.68 -6.05
N THR A 24 8.20 23.51 -5.47
CA THR A 24 9.09 22.94 -4.48
C THR A 24 10.19 22.26 -5.27
N ASP A 25 11.10 23.08 -5.80
CA ASP A 25 12.43 22.63 -6.21
C ASP A 25 13.23 22.42 -4.92
N SER A 26 13.69 21.17 -4.72
CA SER A 26 14.76 20.71 -3.81
C SER A 26 14.81 21.31 -2.39
N GLU A 27 14.65 20.54 -1.30
CA GLU A 27 15.58 19.51 -0.87
C GLU A 27 14.90 18.41 -0.01
N PHE A 28 14.18 17.48 -0.64
CA PHE A 28 13.83 16.16 -0.06
C PHE A 28 13.98 15.06 -1.13
N SER A 29 15.07 15.14 -1.89
CA SER A 29 15.28 14.48 -3.20
C SER A 29 15.45 12.94 -3.17
N GLY A 30 15.05 12.26 -2.09
CA GLY A 30 15.06 10.78 -2.03
C GLY A 30 14.04 10.19 -1.04
N SER A 31 13.67 10.95 -0.01
CA SER A 31 12.71 10.49 1.00
C SER A 31 11.27 10.50 0.49
N GLU A 32 10.90 11.46 -0.37
CA GLU A 32 9.54 11.56 -0.93
C GLU A 32 9.24 10.38 -1.86
N SER A 33 10.15 10.04 -2.78
CA SER A 33 9.96 8.91 -3.71
C SER A 33 9.94 7.55 -3.01
N ARG A 34 10.72 7.36 -1.95
CA ARG A 34 10.70 6.11 -1.15
C ARG A 34 9.38 5.99 -0.37
N GLY A 35 8.87 7.10 0.16
CA GLY A 35 7.57 7.16 0.82
C GLY A 35 6.40 6.91 -0.15
N GLU A 36 6.44 7.49 -1.34
CA GLU A 36 5.43 7.27 -2.39
C GLU A 36 5.44 5.82 -2.91
N ALA A 37 6.63 5.22 -3.10
CA ALA A 37 6.75 3.82 -3.49
C ALA A 37 6.19 2.88 -2.42
N LEU A 38 6.49 3.14 -1.15
CA LEU A 38 5.92 2.39 -0.03
C LEU A 38 4.40 2.60 0.05
N ALA A 39 3.90 3.83 -0.08
CA ALA A 39 2.47 4.10 -0.09
C ALA A 39 1.76 3.35 -1.22
N GLY A 40 2.38 3.25 -2.41
CA GLY A 40 1.89 2.43 -3.52
C GLY A 40 1.83 0.93 -3.16
N LEU A 41 2.86 0.43 -2.47
CA LEU A 41 2.91 -0.95 -1.97
C LEU A 41 1.80 -1.24 -0.94
N LEU A 42 1.59 -0.31 -0.01
CA LEU A 42 0.56 -0.36 1.03
C LEU A 42 -0.86 -0.13 0.49
N SER A 43 -0.97 0.42 -0.72
CA SER A 43 -2.26 0.60 -1.39
C SER A 43 -2.84 -0.71 -1.90
N ASP A 44 -2.03 -1.78 -1.97
CA ASP A 44 -2.50 -3.11 -2.31
C ASP A 44 -3.29 -3.74 -1.15
N PRO A 45 -4.48 -4.33 -1.41
CA PRO A 45 -5.31 -4.91 -0.37
C PRO A 45 -4.62 -6.07 0.37
N HIS A 46 -3.78 -6.86 -0.31
CA HIS A 46 -3.06 -7.97 0.30
C HIS A 46 -2.05 -7.48 1.34
N CYS A 47 -1.30 -6.41 1.03
CA CYS A 47 -0.38 -5.79 1.99
C CYS A 47 -1.11 -5.21 3.20
N ARG A 48 -2.27 -4.59 2.98
CA ARG A 48 -3.07 -4.05 4.07
C ARG A 48 -3.53 -5.15 5.04
N TYR A 49 -4.01 -6.29 4.52
CA TYR A 49 -4.41 -7.43 5.35
C TYR A 49 -3.23 -8.10 6.03
N LEU A 50 -2.09 -8.22 5.34
CA LEU A 50 -0.86 -8.73 5.93
C LEU A 50 -0.46 -7.88 7.15
N LEU A 51 -0.37 -6.56 6.99
CA LEU A 51 0.05 -5.67 8.07
C LEU A 51 -0.96 -5.60 9.21
N ALA A 52 -2.25 -5.71 8.92
CA ALA A 52 -3.27 -5.84 9.95
C ALA A 52 -3.04 -7.11 10.77
N TYR A 53 -2.86 -8.25 10.10
CA TYR A 53 -2.57 -9.53 10.75
C TYR A 53 -1.29 -9.48 11.59
N LEU A 54 -0.22 -8.89 11.07
CA LEU A 54 1.04 -8.74 11.81
C LEU A 54 0.95 -7.72 12.97
N ARG A 55 0.07 -6.71 12.87
CA ARG A 55 -0.20 -5.79 14.00
C ARG A 55 -0.91 -6.50 15.14
N GLU A 56 -1.82 -7.41 14.83
CA GLU A 56 -2.55 -8.21 15.81
C GLU A 56 -1.65 -9.29 16.41
N ASN A 57 -0.69 -9.79 15.63
CA ASN A 57 0.26 -10.82 16.03
C ASN A 57 1.66 -10.21 16.25
N ALA A 58 1.95 -9.77 17.48
CA ALA A 58 3.25 -9.20 17.87
C ALA A 58 4.44 -10.19 17.82
N ASN A 59 4.25 -11.39 17.29
CA ASN A 59 5.27 -12.44 17.19
C ASN A 59 5.61 -12.72 15.72
N PRO A 60 6.81 -13.26 15.44
CA PRO A 60 7.13 -13.77 14.12
C PRO A 60 6.09 -14.81 13.69
N VAL A 61 5.38 -14.52 12.62
CA VAL A 61 4.42 -15.45 12.01
C VAL A 61 5.04 -16.07 10.78
N SER A 62 4.62 -17.29 10.44
CA SER A 62 5.09 -17.94 9.21
C SER A 62 4.48 -17.24 8.00
N VAL A 63 5.25 -17.04 6.93
CA VAL A 63 4.74 -16.49 5.67
C VAL A 63 3.55 -17.30 5.15
N THR A 64 3.57 -18.62 5.34
CA THR A 64 2.44 -19.50 4.98
C THR A 64 1.16 -19.12 5.72
N GLU A 65 1.22 -18.92 7.04
CA GLU A 65 0.06 -18.54 7.87
C GLU A 65 -0.46 -17.16 7.46
N ALA A 66 0.46 -16.21 7.29
CA ALA A 66 0.12 -14.86 6.88
C ALA A 66 -0.54 -14.83 5.48
N VAL A 67 -0.02 -15.61 4.54
CA VAL A 67 -0.61 -15.76 3.20
C VAL A 67 -1.98 -16.42 3.27
N GLN A 68 -2.14 -17.45 4.09
CA GLN A 68 -3.42 -18.13 4.26
C GLN A 68 -4.49 -17.17 4.78
N TYR A 69 -4.17 -16.36 5.80
CA TYR A 69 -5.05 -15.32 6.30
C TYR A 69 -5.39 -14.27 5.23
N VAL A 70 -4.39 -13.79 4.50
CA VAL A 70 -4.60 -12.79 3.43
C VAL A 70 -5.50 -13.34 2.31
N VAL A 71 -5.30 -14.60 1.90
CA VAL A 71 -6.14 -15.23 0.88
C VAL A 71 -7.57 -15.42 1.36
N ALA A 72 -7.74 -15.83 2.61
CA ALA A 72 -9.04 -15.96 3.27
C ALA A 72 -9.82 -14.64 3.24
N GLU A 73 -9.19 -13.55 3.70
CA GLU A 73 -9.79 -12.21 3.72
C GLU A 73 -10.11 -11.66 2.32
N VAL A 74 -9.25 -11.89 1.33
CA VAL A 74 -9.47 -11.38 -0.04
C VAL A 74 -10.55 -12.18 -0.78
N THR A 75 -10.66 -13.48 -0.48
CA THR A 75 -11.61 -14.39 -1.16
C THR A 75 -12.93 -14.50 -0.38
N ASP A 76 -13.06 -13.82 0.76
CA ASP A 76 -14.21 -13.93 1.68
C ASP A 76 -14.48 -15.40 2.06
N THR A 77 -13.42 -16.11 2.41
CA THR A 77 -13.45 -17.55 2.74
C THR A 77 -12.68 -17.81 4.03
N THR A 78 -12.74 -19.03 4.54
CA THR A 78 -11.99 -19.40 5.74
C THR A 78 -10.54 -19.76 5.35
N PRO A 79 -9.57 -19.59 6.26
CA PRO A 79 -8.18 -20.01 6.02
C PRO A 79 -8.05 -21.51 5.70
N GLU A 80 -8.98 -22.34 6.20
CA GLU A 80 -9.05 -23.77 5.92
C GLU A 80 -9.67 -24.11 4.55
N ASP A 81 -10.63 -23.31 4.07
CA ASP A 81 -11.26 -23.49 2.74
C ASP A 81 -10.49 -22.78 1.61
N ALA A 82 -9.48 -21.97 1.96
CA ALA A 82 -8.67 -21.24 0.99
C ALA A 82 -7.96 -22.23 0.02
N PRO A 83 -8.17 -22.12 -1.30
CA PRO A 83 -7.60 -23.06 -2.25
C PRO A 83 -6.06 -23.01 -2.26
N GLU A 84 -5.42 -24.17 -2.09
CA GLU A 84 -3.95 -24.30 -2.01
C GLU A 84 -3.22 -23.69 -3.22
N ASP A 85 -3.78 -23.77 -4.42
CA ASP A 85 -3.19 -23.16 -5.61
C ASP A 85 -3.14 -21.63 -5.54
N VAL A 86 -4.13 -20.99 -4.92
CA VAL A 86 -4.16 -19.54 -4.70
C VAL A 86 -3.16 -19.18 -3.61
N GLN A 87 -3.15 -19.91 -2.49
CA GLN A 87 -2.15 -19.74 -1.43
C GLN A 87 -0.73 -19.83 -1.98
N ARG A 88 -0.44 -20.85 -2.81
CA ARG A 88 0.87 -21.04 -3.44
C ARG A 88 1.26 -19.85 -4.33
N ARG A 89 0.34 -19.37 -5.17
CA ARG A 89 0.60 -18.21 -6.05
C ARG A 89 0.86 -16.95 -5.26
N VAL A 90 0.02 -16.66 -4.27
CA VAL A 90 0.15 -15.48 -3.40
C VAL A 90 1.45 -15.57 -2.62
N ARG A 91 1.79 -16.73 -2.04
CA ARG A 91 3.06 -16.95 -1.33
C ARG A 91 4.27 -16.67 -2.21
N THR A 92 4.30 -17.21 -3.42
CA THR A 92 5.40 -16.96 -4.38
C THR A 92 5.50 -15.48 -4.71
N TRP A 93 4.37 -14.80 -4.94
CA TRP A 93 4.35 -13.36 -5.21
C TRP A 93 4.83 -12.52 -4.01
N PHE A 94 4.42 -12.86 -2.79
CA PHE A 94 4.89 -12.21 -1.56
C PHE A 94 6.41 -12.39 -1.39
N HIS A 95 6.91 -13.63 -1.51
CA HIS A 95 8.33 -13.92 -1.34
C HIS A 95 9.24 -13.21 -2.36
N HIS A 96 8.79 -13.01 -3.59
CA HIS A 96 9.61 -12.41 -4.64
C HIS A 96 9.33 -10.92 -4.90
N GLY A 97 8.28 -10.36 -4.29
CA GLY A 97 7.82 -9.01 -4.58
C GLY A 97 7.58 -8.19 -3.32
N GLN A 98 6.47 -8.47 -2.63
CA GLN A 98 6.01 -7.61 -1.54
C GLN A 98 6.87 -7.69 -0.27
N LEU A 99 7.24 -8.89 0.19
CA LEU A 99 7.98 -9.04 1.45
C LEU A 99 9.38 -8.42 1.37
N PRO A 100 10.20 -8.70 0.33
CA PRO A 100 11.51 -8.07 0.22
C PRO A 100 11.42 -6.54 0.08
N ALA A 101 10.38 -6.03 -0.58
CA ALA A 101 10.18 -4.59 -0.69
C ALA A 101 9.79 -3.96 0.66
N LEU A 102 8.85 -4.56 1.39
CA LEU A 102 8.45 -4.07 2.73
C LEU A 102 9.60 -4.13 3.73
N ASP A 103 10.46 -5.14 3.62
CA ASP A 103 11.68 -5.31 4.41
C ASP A 103 12.72 -4.23 4.08
N ASP A 104 12.97 -3.95 2.80
CA ASP A 104 13.86 -2.85 2.35
C ASP A 104 13.39 -1.47 2.87
N HIS A 105 12.08 -1.28 2.97
CA HIS A 105 11.49 -0.08 3.55
C HIS A 105 11.55 -0.04 5.08
N GLY A 106 11.82 -1.16 5.76
CA GLY A 106 11.88 -1.29 7.22
C GLY A 106 10.50 -1.35 7.89
N VAL A 107 9.47 -1.78 7.17
CA VAL A 107 8.09 -1.88 7.69
C VAL A 107 7.84 -3.25 8.33
N ILE A 108 8.47 -4.28 7.78
CA ILE A 108 8.47 -5.64 8.30
C ILE A 108 9.91 -6.14 8.34
N GLU A 109 10.13 -7.22 9.06
CA GLU A 109 11.35 -8.01 8.99
C GLU A 109 10.99 -9.35 8.38
N PHE A 110 11.54 -9.66 7.20
CA PHE A 110 11.28 -10.92 6.51
C PHE A 110 12.53 -11.81 6.53
N ASP A 111 12.39 -12.98 7.16
CA ASP A 111 13.45 -13.99 7.22
C ASP A 111 13.21 -15.07 6.15
N PRO A 112 13.98 -15.09 5.05
CA PRO A 112 13.83 -16.08 3.98
C PRO A 112 14.30 -17.48 4.38
N GLU A 113 15.17 -17.59 5.39
CA GLU A 113 15.72 -18.87 5.86
C GLU A 113 14.68 -19.68 6.64
N SER A 114 14.00 -19.03 7.57
CA SER A 114 12.94 -19.59 8.42
C SER A 114 11.56 -19.43 7.78
N GLY A 115 11.41 -18.56 6.79
CA GLY A 115 10.14 -18.27 6.14
C GLY A 115 9.16 -17.55 7.07
N THR A 116 9.66 -16.68 7.93
CA THR A 116 8.88 -15.92 8.91
C THR A 116 8.87 -14.43 8.59
N VAL A 117 7.80 -13.77 8.97
CA VAL A 117 7.62 -12.32 8.83
C VAL A 117 7.17 -11.74 10.16
N THR A 118 7.73 -10.60 10.52
CA THR A 118 7.38 -9.87 11.74
C THR A 118 7.11 -8.42 11.39
N LEU A 119 6.12 -7.79 12.03
CA LEU A 119 5.95 -6.35 11.88
C LEU A 119 7.08 -5.63 12.61
N VAL A 120 7.75 -4.70 11.91
CA VAL A 120 8.61 -3.72 12.57
C VAL A 120 7.68 -2.65 13.13
N THR A 121 7.09 -2.94 14.29
CA THR A 121 6.53 -1.90 15.14
C THR A 121 7.74 -1.22 15.79
N ASP A 122 7.89 0.08 15.57
CA ASP A 122 9.07 0.87 15.96
C ASP A 122 9.63 0.49 17.36
N PRO A 123 10.96 0.32 17.48
CA PRO A 123 11.62 -0.11 18.71
C PRO A 123 11.67 1.02 19.75
N GLU A 124 10.88 0.92 20.82
CA GLU A 124 11.33 1.42 22.12
C GLU A 124 12.51 0.53 22.58
N GLY A 125 13.70 0.75 22.01
CA GLY A 125 14.80 -0.21 22.17
C GLY A 125 16.20 0.17 21.71
N ASN A 126 16.54 1.41 21.38
CA ASN A 126 17.93 1.87 21.46
C ASN A 126 18.05 3.39 21.66
N ARG A 127 18.36 3.79 22.90
CA ARG A 127 18.74 5.13 23.36
C ARG A 127 20.25 5.28 23.38
#